data_AF-A0A4Y9RKT7-F1
#
_entry.id   AF-A0A4Y9RKT7-F1
#
_cell.length_a   1.000
_cell.length_b   1.000
_cell.length_c   1.000
_cell.angle_alpha   90.00
_cell.angle_beta   90.00
_cell.angle_gamma   90.00
#
_symmetry.space_group_name_H-M   'P 1'
#
loop_
_entity.id
_entity.type
_entity.pdbx_description
1 polymer ?
#
loop_
_entity_poly.entity_id
_entity_poly.type
_entity_poly.pdbx_seq_one_letter_code
_entity_poly.pdbx_strand_id
1 'polypeptide(L)'
;MSVLVLQPGNRAQLSQWLDAGDWVVACLCAAWCDTCRAYRDTLDELAARHPDKRFVWIDIEDEADVVGDIDVENFPTLLMQRGDTVAFFGTILPEMKLADRLIQAQTAGDPKAAAGSEDFNLRLRLAEA
;
A
#
# COMPACT_ATOMS: atom_id res chain seq x y z
N MET A 1 -6.78 5.45 12.52
CA MET A 1 -7.82 4.95 11.59
C MET A 1 -7.63 3.45 11.43
N SER A 2 -8.66 2.70 11.05
CA SER A 2 -8.51 1.26 10.76
C SER A 2 -7.93 1.06 9.37
N VAL A 3 -7.14 0.00 9.20
CA VAL A 3 -6.66 -0.44 7.87
C VAL A 3 -7.85 -0.96 7.06
N LEU A 4 -8.03 -0.48 5.84
CA LEU A 4 -9.02 -1.03 4.91
C LEU A 4 -8.48 -2.33 4.31
N VAL A 5 -9.22 -3.43 4.43
CA VAL A 5 -8.93 -4.65 3.66
C VAL A 5 -9.60 -4.50 2.31
N LEU A 6 -8.80 -4.49 1.23
CA LEU A 6 -9.31 -4.34 -0.13
C LEU A 6 -10.16 -5.55 -0.48
N GLN A 7 -11.34 -5.28 -1.04
CA GLN A 7 -12.29 -6.25 -1.53
C GLN A 7 -13.02 -5.64 -2.73
N PRO A 8 -13.64 -6.44 -3.61
CA PRO A 8 -14.31 -5.91 -4.80
C PRO A 8 -15.37 -4.83 -4.48
N GLY A 9 -16.08 -4.99 -3.36
CA GLY A 9 -17.11 -4.05 -2.91
C GLY A 9 -16.59 -2.69 -2.42
N ASN A 10 -15.28 -2.52 -2.20
CA ASN A 10 -14.69 -1.28 -1.67
C ASN A 10 -13.55 -0.70 -2.52
N ARG A 11 -13.25 -1.28 -3.70
CA ARG A 11 -12.25 -0.73 -4.66
C ARG A 11 -12.51 0.72 -5.05
N ALA A 12 -13.78 1.08 -5.24
CA ALA A 12 -14.19 2.46 -5.54
C ALA A 12 -13.82 3.45 -4.42
N GLN A 13 -13.77 3.00 -3.16
CA GLN A 13 -13.32 3.84 -2.04
C GLN A 13 -11.82 4.11 -2.11
N LEU A 14 -11.03 3.09 -2.45
CA LEU A 14 -9.59 3.23 -2.66
C LEU A 14 -9.27 4.16 -3.84
N SER A 15 -9.98 4.03 -4.97
CA SER A 15 -9.84 4.96 -6.10
C SER A 15 -10.14 6.39 -5.67
N GLN A 16 -11.24 6.62 -4.94
CA GLN A 16 -11.60 7.96 -4.45
C GLN A 16 -10.51 8.59 -3.58
N TRP A 17 -9.82 7.81 -2.74
CA TRP A 17 -8.69 8.32 -1.96
C TRP A 17 -7.53 8.77 -2.86
N LEU A 18 -7.22 7.98 -3.89
CA LEU A 18 -6.19 8.33 -4.86
C LEU A 18 -6.61 9.57 -5.68
N ASP A 19 -7.86 9.65 -6.14
CA ASP A 19 -8.46 10.82 -6.82
C ASP A 19 -8.41 12.09 -5.98
N ALA A 20 -8.67 11.97 -4.68
CA ALA A 20 -8.62 13.09 -3.73
C ALA A 20 -7.18 13.57 -3.44
N GLY A 21 -6.17 12.83 -3.90
CA GLY A 21 -4.77 13.11 -3.59
C GLY A 21 -4.41 12.82 -2.13
N ASP A 22 -5.12 11.89 -1.48
CA ASP A 22 -4.73 11.37 -0.17
C ASP A 22 -3.45 10.53 -0.30
N TRP A 23 -2.65 10.48 0.76
CA TRP A 23 -1.56 9.53 0.86
C TRP A 23 -2.12 8.14 1.15
N VAL A 24 -1.91 7.21 0.22
CA VAL A 24 -2.30 5.81 0.34
C VAL A 24 -1.06 4.96 0.60
N VAL A 25 -1.08 4.22 1.70
CA VAL A 25 -0.08 3.23 2.09
C VAL A 25 -0.73 1.85 1.96
N ALA A 26 -0.42 1.15 0.89
CA ALA A 26 -0.95 -0.18 0.60
C ALA A 26 0.10 -1.25 0.94
N CYS A 27 -0.31 -2.29 1.66
CA CYS A 27 0.50 -3.46 1.93
C CYS A 27 0.03 -4.62 1.06
N LEU A 28 0.85 -5.04 0.11
CA LEU A 28 0.65 -6.22 -0.71
C LEU A 28 1.15 -7.44 0.05
N CYS A 29 0.29 -8.43 0.16
CA CYS A 29 0.50 -9.59 0.99
C CYS A 29 -0.20 -10.82 0.43
N ALA A 30 0.18 -12.02 0.88
CA ALA A 30 -0.52 -13.26 0.60
C ALA A 30 -0.93 -13.98 1.89
N ALA A 31 -2.06 -14.70 1.87
CA ALA A 31 -2.62 -15.35 3.04
C ALA A 31 -1.69 -16.41 3.66
N TRP A 32 -0.86 -17.08 2.84
CA TRP A 32 0.08 -18.10 3.28
C TRP A 32 1.33 -17.54 3.98
N CYS A 33 1.61 -16.24 3.89
CA CYS A 33 2.84 -15.64 4.43
C CYS A 33 2.77 -15.37 5.95
N ASP A 34 3.64 -16.02 6.74
CA ASP A 34 3.76 -15.78 8.19
C ASP A 34 4.19 -14.35 8.53
N THR A 35 5.18 -13.82 7.81
CA THR A 35 5.72 -12.47 8.02
C THR A 35 4.65 -11.40 7.81
N CYS A 36 3.81 -11.59 6.81
CA CYS A 36 2.62 -10.80 6.58
C CYS A 36 1.69 -10.77 7.80
N ARG A 37 1.33 -11.94 8.36
CA ARG A 37 0.45 -12.01 9.52
C ARG A 37 1.00 -11.20 10.69
N ALA A 38 2.30 -11.30 10.96
CA ALA A 38 2.96 -10.46 11.97
C ALA A 38 2.96 -8.96 11.61
N TYR A 39 3.06 -8.64 10.32
CA TYR A 39 3.03 -7.26 9.84
C TYR A 39 1.64 -6.63 9.93
N ARG A 40 0.57 -7.42 9.95
CA ARG A 40 -0.81 -6.90 10.05
C ARG A 40 -0.99 -6.03 11.29
N ASP A 41 -0.59 -6.51 12.46
CA ASP A 41 -0.64 -5.75 13.71
C ASP A 41 0.20 -4.48 13.65
N THR A 42 1.36 -4.56 12.99
CA THR A 42 2.23 -3.39 12.77
C THR A 42 1.54 -2.35 11.89
N LEU A 43 0.87 -2.78 10.81
CA LEU A 43 0.16 -1.89 9.90
C LEU A 43 -1.03 -1.19 10.58
N ASP A 44 -1.79 -1.92 11.42
CA ASP A 44 -2.88 -1.33 12.22
C ASP A 44 -2.34 -0.30 13.23
N GLU A 45 -1.19 -0.54 13.86
CA GLU A 45 -0.55 0.46 14.73
C GLU A 45 -0.08 1.70 13.94
N LEU A 46 0.48 1.52 12.74
CA LEU A 46 0.88 2.63 11.85
C LEU A 46 -0.34 3.45 11.42
N ALA A 47 -1.45 2.80 11.07
CA ALA A 47 -2.70 3.46 10.71
C ALA A 47 -3.32 4.25 11.88
N ALA A 48 -3.08 3.82 13.12
CA ALA A 48 -3.44 4.58 14.31
C ALA A 48 -2.57 5.84 14.50
N ARG A 49 -1.28 5.77 14.16
CA ARG A 49 -0.31 6.88 14.30
C ARG A 49 -0.36 7.91 13.19
N HIS A 50 -0.79 7.52 11.99
CA HIS A 50 -0.89 8.38 10.82
C HIS A 50 -2.35 8.53 10.36
N PRO A 51 -3.23 9.15 11.17
CA PRO A 51 -4.63 9.32 10.81
C PRO A 51 -4.85 10.26 9.62
N ASP A 52 -3.84 11.02 9.22
CA ASP A 52 -3.86 11.85 8.01
C ASP A 52 -3.65 11.05 6.71
N LYS A 53 -3.35 9.75 6.81
CA LYS A 53 -3.05 8.86 5.68
C LYS A 53 -4.05 7.71 5.62
N ARG A 54 -4.16 7.09 4.45
CA ARG A 54 -5.03 5.94 4.19
C ARG A 54 -4.18 4.68 4.15
N PHE A 55 -4.58 3.67 4.93
CA PHE A 55 -3.89 2.39 4.96
C PHE A 55 -4.79 1.34 4.34
N VAL A 56 -4.19 0.54 3.45
CA VAL A 56 -4.86 -0.56 2.76
C VAL A 56 -4.06 -1.84 2.89
N TRP A 57 -4.78 -2.94 3.10
CA TRP A 57 -4.27 -4.29 3.03
C TRP A 57 -4.79 -4.94 1.75
N ILE A 58 -3.90 -5.40 0.89
CA ILE A 58 -4.24 -6.06 -0.37
C ILE A 58 -3.73 -7.49 -0.28
N ASP A 59 -4.66 -8.44 -0.33
CA ASP A 59 -4.30 -9.84 -0.57
C ASP A 59 -4.15 -10.05 -2.07
N ILE A 60 -2.95 -10.43 -2.50
CA ILE A 60 -2.64 -10.62 -3.93
C ILE A 60 -3.36 -11.85 -4.52
N GLU A 61 -3.79 -12.80 -3.69
CA GLU A 61 -4.53 -13.98 -4.14
C GLU A 61 -5.99 -13.61 -4.45
N ASP A 62 -6.60 -12.77 -3.62
CA ASP A 62 -7.99 -12.33 -3.79
C ASP A 62 -8.12 -11.20 -4.82
N GLU A 63 -7.15 -10.28 -4.87
CA GLU A 63 -7.19 -9.07 -5.70
C GLU A 63 -6.21 -9.15 -6.89
N ALA A 64 -6.05 -10.36 -7.45
CA ALA A 64 -5.13 -10.61 -8.56
C ALA A 64 -5.41 -9.74 -9.80
N ASP A 65 -6.66 -9.35 -10.04
CA ASP A 65 -7.03 -8.46 -11.15
C ASP A 65 -6.58 -7.00 -10.91
N VAL A 66 -6.53 -6.54 -9.66
CA VAL A 66 -6.00 -5.21 -9.27
C VAL A 66 -4.47 -5.23 -9.20
N VAL A 67 -3.90 -6.34 -8.76
CA VAL A 67 -2.44 -6.46 -8.61
C VAL A 67 -1.79 -6.71 -9.98
N GLY A 68 -2.45 -7.46 -10.86
CA GLY A 68 -1.96 -7.82 -12.18
C GLY A 68 -0.68 -8.65 -12.12
N ASP A 69 0.14 -8.53 -13.16
CA ASP A 69 1.42 -9.25 -13.31
C ASP A 69 2.56 -8.55 -12.54
N ILE A 70 2.32 -8.24 -11.26
CA ILE A 70 3.33 -7.58 -10.44
C ILE A 70 4.46 -8.57 -10.13
N ASP A 71 5.71 -8.17 -10.38
CA ASP A 71 6.89 -8.97 -10.03
C ASP A 71 7.26 -8.75 -8.55
N VAL A 72 6.35 -9.14 -7.64
CA VAL A 72 6.64 -9.12 -6.20
C VAL A 72 7.22 -10.47 -5.81
N GLU A 73 8.55 -10.53 -5.75
CA GLU A 73 9.28 -11.74 -5.34
C GLU A 73 9.19 -12.00 -3.82
N ASN A 74 8.89 -10.96 -3.03
CA ASN A 74 9.00 -11.00 -1.58
C ASN A 74 7.83 -10.28 -0.89
N PHE A 75 7.33 -10.88 0.20
CA PHE A 75 6.23 -10.34 1.01
C PHE A 75 6.68 -10.10 2.45
N PRO A 76 6.13 -9.08 3.15
CA PRO A 76 5.19 -8.07 2.66
C PRO A 76 5.87 -6.99 1.80
N THR A 77 5.17 -6.49 0.79
CA THR A 77 5.61 -5.35 -0.03
C THR A 77 4.74 -4.14 0.24
N LEU A 78 5.38 -3.00 0.49
CA LEU A 78 4.71 -1.74 0.81
C LEU A 78 4.73 -0.83 -0.41
N LEU A 79 3.55 -0.32 -0.75
CA LEU A 79 3.33 0.73 -1.74
C LEU A 79 2.93 2.00 -1.01
N MET A 80 3.56 3.12 -1.35
CA MET A 80 3.13 4.46 -0.95
C MET A 80 2.86 5.28 -2.20
N GLN A 81 1.62 5.72 -2.36
CA GLN A 81 1.17 6.44 -3.55
C GLN A 81 0.32 7.64 -3.15
N ARG A 82 0.39 8.70 -3.96
CA ARG A 82 -0.49 9.86 -3.85
C ARG A 82 -0.88 10.33 -5.25
N GLY A 83 -2.18 10.31 -5.55
CA GLY A 83 -2.65 10.54 -6.92
C GLY A 83 -2.06 9.49 -7.87
N ASP A 84 -1.42 9.96 -8.94
CA ASP A 84 -0.74 9.13 -9.93
C ASP A 84 0.75 8.87 -9.60
N THR A 85 1.28 9.46 -8.52
CA THR A 85 2.71 9.35 -8.20
C THR A 85 2.96 8.30 -7.14
N VAL A 86 3.72 7.26 -7.51
CA VAL A 86 4.21 6.23 -6.59
C VAL A 86 5.51 6.69 -5.94
N ALA A 87 5.46 6.97 -4.64
CA ALA A 87 6.59 7.47 -3.87
C ALA A 87 7.48 6.36 -3.32
N PHE A 88 6.95 5.16 -3.14
CA PHE A 88 7.72 4.00 -2.69
C PHE A 88 7.03 2.72 -3.12
N PHE A 89 7.80 1.76 -3.58
CA PHE A 89 7.32 0.41 -3.86
C PHE A 89 8.45 -0.56 -3.55
N GLY A 90 8.27 -1.40 -2.54
CA GLY A 90 9.31 -2.34 -2.15
C GLY A 90 9.04 -3.12 -0.87
N THR A 91 9.83 -4.16 -0.67
CA THR A 91 9.72 -5.07 0.48
C THR A 91 10.12 -4.38 1.77
N ILE A 92 9.42 -4.71 2.87
CA ILE A 92 9.76 -4.18 4.19
C ILE A 92 9.79 -5.27 5.25
N LEU A 93 10.72 -5.15 6.17
CA LEU A 93 10.74 -5.98 7.37
C LEU A 93 9.60 -5.58 8.30
N PRO A 94 9.04 -6.52 9.07
CA PRO A 94 7.97 -6.24 10.04
C PRO A 94 8.50 -5.56 11.31
N GLU A 95 9.31 -4.51 11.13
CA GLU A 95 9.81 -3.68 12.21
C GLU A 95 9.08 -2.33 12.20
N MET A 96 8.28 -2.11 13.24
CA MET A 96 7.46 -0.91 13.38
C MET A 96 8.29 0.37 13.18
N LYS A 97 9.41 0.53 13.88
CA LYS A 97 10.20 1.77 13.87
C LYS A 97 10.73 2.11 12.47
N LEU A 98 11.12 1.09 11.71
CA LEU A 98 11.58 1.24 10.34
C LEU A 98 10.43 1.67 9.43
N ALA A 99 9.28 1.00 9.52
CA ALA A 99 8.10 1.32 8.73
C ALA A 99 7.56 2.73 9.00
N ASP A 100 7.49 3.14 10.28
CA ASP A 100 7.06 4.48 10.67
C ASP A 100 8.01 5.56 10.10
N ARG A 101 9.33 5.36 10.22
CA ARG A 101 10.31 6.29 9.64
C ARG A 101 10.23 6.35 8.13
N LEU A 102 10.02 5.21 7.46
CA LEU A 102 9.89 5.17 6.00
C LEU A 102 8.66 5.96 5.56
N ILE A 103 7.51 5.75 6.21
CA ILE A 103 6.28 6.50 5.93
C ILE A 103 6.54 8.00 6.11
N GLN A 104 7.14 8.41 7.23
CA GLN A 104 7.47 9.82 7.46
C GLN A 104 8.40 10.38 6.38
N ALA A 105 9.45 9.65 6.00
CA ALA A 105 10.42 10.09 5.00
C ALA A 105 9.78 10.30 3.62
N GLN A 106 8.94 9.36 3.19
CA GLN A 106 8.32 9.41 1.86
C GLN A 106 7.15 10.39 1.79
N THR A 107 6.50 10.67 2.92
CA THR A 107 5.28 11.52 2.98
C THR A 107 5.51 12.93 3.52
N ALA A 108 6.75 13.31 3.88
CA ALA A 108 7.11 14.64 4.40
C ALA A 108 7.01 15.80 3.39
N GLY A 109 6.48 15.56 2.18
CA GLY A 109 6.34 16.58 1.13
C GLY A 109 5.56 16.07 -0.07
N ASP A 110 5.77 16.70 -1.23
CA ASP A 110 5.23 16.20 -2.49
C ASP A 110 5.82 14.83 -2.84
N PRO A 111 5.00 13.90 -3.36
CA PRO A 111 5.46 12.59 -3.75
C PRO A 111 6.52 12.72 -4.84
N LYS A 112 7.67 12.07 -4.64
CA LYS A 112 8.70 11.93 -5.66
C LYS A 112 8.65 10.51 -6.18
N ALA A 113 8.51 10.34 -7.49
CA ALA A 113 8.50 9.02 -8.11
C ALA A 113 9.72 8.21 -7.66
N ALA A 114 9.48 7.04 -7.07
CA ALA A 114 10.56 6.13 -6.72
C ALA A 114 11.19 5.58 -8.01
N ALA A 115 12.51 5.38 -8.01
CA ALA A 115 13.17 4.66 -9.10
C ALA A 115 12.58 3.25 -9.21
N GLY A 116 12.13 2.85 -10.40
CA GLY A 116 11.48 1.54 -10.62
C GLY A 116 9.98 1.50 -10.27
N SER A 117 9.35 2.64 -9.99
CA SER A 117 7.90 2.71 -9.75
C SER A 117 7.05 2.75 -11.02
N GLU A 118 7.68 2.71 -12.19
CA GLU A 118 7.01 2.73 -13.50
C GLU A 118 6.20 1.45 -13.76
N ASP A 119 6.55 0.33 -13.10
CA ASP A 119 5.92 -0.98 -13.27
C ASP A 119 4.57 -1.13 -12.52
N PHE A 120 4.30 -0.31 -11.51
CA PHE A 120 3.07 -0.45 -10.72
C PHE A 120 2.46 0.89 -10.29
N ASN A 121 1.21 1.12 -10.69
CA ASN A 121 0.39 2.24 -10.25
C ASN A 121 -1.00 1.75 -9.87
N LEU A 122 -1.33 1.84 -8.57
CA LEU A 122 -2.56 1.27 -8.02
C LEU A 122 -3.83 1.91 -8.58
N ARG A 123 -3.79 3.22 -8.87
CA ARG A 123 -4.91 3.96 -9.45
C ARG A 123 -5.24 3.47 -10.86
N LEU A 124 -4.22 3.25 -11.70
CA LEU A 124 -4.40 2.73 -13.05
C LEU A 124 -4.98 1.32 -13.01
N ARG A 125 -4.43 0.46 -12.15
CA ARG A 125 -4.92 -0.92 -12.01
C ARG A 125 -6.38 -1.00 -11.56
N LEU A 126 -6.78 -0.16 -10.60
CA LEU A 126 -8.18 -0.08 -10.15
C LEU A 126 -9.15 0.39 -11.25
N ALA A 127 -8.66 1.08 -12.28
CA ALA A 127 -9.49 1.50 -13.42
C ALA A 127 -9.62 0.40 -14.49
N GLU A 128 -8.71 -0.59 -14.49
CA GLU A 128 -8.69 -1.72 -15.42
C GLU A 128 -9.40 -2.98 -14.87
N ALA A 129 -9.50 -3.07 -13.54
CA ALA A 129 -10.15 -4.14 -12.75
C ALA A 129 -11.67 -3.97 -12.61
#